data_AF-E4RL12-F1
#
_entry.id   AF-E4RL12-F1
#
_cell.length_a   1.000
_cell.length_b   1.000
_cell.length_c   1.000
_cell.angle_alpha   90.00
_cell.angle_beta   90.00
_cell.angle_gamma   90.00
#
_symmetry.space_group_name_H-M   'P 1'
#
loop_
_entity.id
_entity.type
_entity.pdbx_description
1 polymer ?
#
loop_
_entity_poly.entity_id
_entity_poly.type
_entity_poly.pdbx_seq_one_letter_code
_entity_poly.pdbx_strand_id
1 'polypeptide(L)'
;MNKNVIEILTLLMQIFIDKIDLLSLKKDITDSLEEQGYELEDINKAFEFMYKDPFAVSENDFYSDQKDSGYNRVFTKIEKLYFDDEVKNIIIKLNKSGLLNTEKLEVIIDQLLSMAFFNNLTIESMWDVIDEIVEDDYKLYIISESINEFNGKAIKFQM
;
A
#
# COMPACT_ATOMS: atom_id res chain seq x y z
N MET A 1 -23.17 2.30 -5.97
CA MET A 1 -22.03 1.92 -6.84
C MET A 1 -22.49 1.90 -8.28
N ASN A 2 -21.63 2.32 -9.21
CA ASN A 2 -21.88 2.22 -10.65
C ASN A 2 -22.08 0.74 -11.03
N LYS A 3 -23.04 0.44 -11.92
CA LYS A 3 -23.34 -0.92 -12.37
C LYS A 3 -22.12 -1.59 -12.99
N ASN A 4 -21.32 -0.84 -13.76
CA ASN A 4 -20.09 -1.33 -14.37
C ASN A 4 -19.07 -1.78 -13.31
N VAL A 5 -18.89 -1.00 -12.25
CA VAL A 5 -17.97 -1.31 -11.15
C VAL A 5 -18.37 -2.62 -10.46
N ILE A 6 -19.66 -2.90 -10.29
CA ILE A 6 -20.16 -4.15 -9.68
C ILE A 6 -19.91 -5.35 -10.59
N GLU A 7 -20.11 -5.20 -11.89
CA GLU A 7 -19.83 -6.26 -12.88
C GLU A 7 -18.34 -6.58 -12.91
N ILE A 8 -17.47 -5.56 -13.00
CA ILE A 8 -16.02 -5.73 -12.96
C ILE A 8 -15.59 -6.40 -11.66
N LEU A 9 -16.11 -5.97 -10.50
CA LEU A 9 -15.84 -6.61 -9.21
C LEU A 9 -16.18 -8.10 -9.19
N THR A 10 -17.31 -8.48 -9.80
CA THR A 10 -17.72 -9.88 -9.88
C THR A 10 -16.72 -10.71 -10.69
N LEU A 11 -16.20 -10.15 -11.80
CA LEU A 11 -15.16 -10.78 -12.60
C LEU A 11 -13.84 -10.90 -11.83
N LEU A 12 -13.41 -9.84 -11.15
CA LEU A 12 -12.19 -9.85 -10.33
C LEU A 12 -12.28 -10.90 -9.22
N MET A 13 -13.42 -11.03 -8.55
CA MET A 13 -13.63 -12.06 -7.51
C MET A 13 -13.52 -13.47 -8.07
N GLN A 14 -14.02 -13.73 -9.29
CA GLN A 14 -13.87 -15.05 -9.92
C GLN A 14 -12.40 -15.39 -10.18
N ILE A 15 -11.63 -14.43 -10.72
CA ILE A 15 -10.20 -14.60 -10.96
C ILE A 15 -9.44 -14.80 -9.63
N PHE A 16 -9.82 -14.08 -8.58
CA PHE A 16 -9.23 -14.22 -7.24
C PHE A 16 -9.45 -15.61 -6.64
N ILE A 17 -10.68 -16.16 -6.77
CA ILE A 17 -11.03 -17.50 -6.28
C ILE A 17 -10.15 -18.58 -6.92
N ASP A 18 -9.76 -18.39 -8.18
CA ASP A 18 -8.84 -19.27 -8.90
C ASP A 18 -7.38 -19.16 -8.41
N LYS A 19 -7.14 -18.42 -7.31
CA LYS A 19 -5.83 -18.16 -6.67
C LYS A 19 -4.82 -17.50 -7.60
N ILE A 20 -5.31 -16.79 -8.60
CA ILE A 20 -4.47 -16.03 -9.50
C ILE A 20 -4.15 -14.70 -8.81
N ASP A 21 -2.87 -14.38 -8.71
CA ASP A 21 -2.41 -13.11 -8.15
C ASP A 21 -2.85 -11.95 -9.05
N LEU A 22 -3.93 -11.28 -8.64
CA LEU A 22 -4.54 -10.16 -9.34
C LEU A 22 -3.59 -8.98 -9.50
N LEU A 23 -2.58 -8.83 -8.62
CA LEU A 23 -1.59 -7.77 -8.75
C LEU A 23 -0.71 -8.03 -9.98
N SER A 24 -0.25 -9.27 -10.12
CA SER A 24 0.62 -9.68 -11.22
C SER A 24 -0.04 -9.57 -12.60
N LEU A 25 -1.37 -9.76 -12.66
CA LEU A 25 -2.13 -9.76 -13.91
C LEU A 25 -2.90 -8.46 -14.17
N LYS A 26 -2.77 -7.44 -13.32
CA LYS A 26 -3.57 -6.21 -13.47
C LYS A 26 -3.55 -5.68 -14.88
N LYS A 27 -2.36 -5.53 -15.45
CA LYS A 27 -2.21 -4.98 -16.79
C LYS A 27 -3.03 -5.78 -17.81
N ASP A 28 -2.86 -7.10 -17.82
CA ASP A 28 -3.57 -7.99 -18.75
C ASP A 28 -5.10 -7.95 -18.53
N ILE A 29 -5.54 -7.86 -17.27
CA ILE A 29 -6.97 -7.75 -16.91
C ILE A 29 -7.53 -6.38 -17.31
N THR A 30 -6.80 -5.29 -17.06
CA THR A 30 -7.17 -3.93 -17.46
C THR A 30 -7.28 -3.84 -18.98
N ASP A 31 -6.27 -4.29 -19.71
CA ASP A 31 -6.26 -4.29 -21.18
C ASP A 31 -7.48 -5.07 -21.71
N SER A 32 -7.78 -6.25 -21.14
CA SER A 32 -8.94 -7.05 -21.54
C SER A 32 -10.30 -6.39 -21.23
N LEU A 33 -10.42 -5.67 -20.12
CA LEU A 33 -11.65 -4.97 -19.75
C LEU A 33 -11.86 -3.70 -20.59
N GLU A 34 -10.78 -2.97 -20.92
CA GLU A 34 -10.84 -1.84 -21.85
C GLU A 34 -11.25 -2.29 -23.26
N GLU A 35 -10.73 -3.43 -23.74
CA GLU A 35 -11.16 -4.05 -25.01
C GLU A 35 -12.66 -4.43 -25.02
N GLN A 36 -13.23 -4.75 -23.85
CA GLN A 36 -14.66 -5.03 -23.67
C GLN A 36 -15.51 -3.75 -23.56
N GLY A 37 -14.88 -2.57 -23.55
CA GLY A 37 -15.55 -1.27 -23.50
C GLY A 37 -15.80 -0.74 -22.09
N TYR A 38 -15.14 -1.29 -21.07
CA TYR A 38 -15.17 -0.71 -19.72
C TYR A 38 -14.23 0.50 -19.64
N GLU A 39 -14.70 1.56 -18.98
CA GLU A 39 -13.89 2.75 -18.72
C GLU A 39 -12.81 2.49 -17.67
N LEU A 40 -11.60 2.99 -17.89
CA LEU A 40 -10.46 2.84 -16.98
C LEU A 40 -10.78 3.31 -15.55
N GLU A 41 -11.62 4.33 -15.40
CA GLU A 41 -12.07 4.82 -14.09
C GLU A 41 -12.90 3.78 -13.33
N ASP A 42 -13.81 3.08 -14.02
CA ASP A 42 -14.64 2.04 -13.41
C ASP A 42 -13.79 0.80 -13.07
N ILE A 43 -12.82 0.45 -13.92
CA ILE A 43 -11.86 -0.63 -13.69
C ILE A 43 -11.02 -0.35 -12.43
N ASN A 44 -10.43 0.85 -12.34
CA ASN A 44 -9.62 1.23 -11.19
C ASN A 44 -10.44 1.22 -9.89
N LYS A 45 -11.67 1.73 -9.91
CA LYS A 45 -12.57 1.67 -8.75
C LYS A 45 -12.87 0.24 -8.31
N ALA A 46 -13.10 -0.67 -9.26
CA ALA A 46 -13.38 -2.07 -8.94
C ALA A 46 -12.17 -2.77 -8.27
N PHE A 47 -10.98 -2.58 -8.82
CA PHE A 47 -9.76 -3.05 -8.15
C PHE A 47 -9.59 -2.40 -6.77
N GLU A 48 -9.84 -1.10 -6.64
CA GLU A 48 -9.72 -0.39 -5.36
C GLU A 48 -10.66 -1.00 -4.31
N PHE A 49 -11.91 -1.31 -4.67
CA PHE A 49 -12.85 -1.99 -3.77
C PHE A 49 -12.38 -3.39 -3.37
N MET A 50 -11.80 -4.15 -4.29
CA MET A 50 -11.31 -5.51 -4.00
C MET A 50 -10.12 -5.49 -3.03
N TYR A 51 -9.25 -4.48 -3.10
CA TYR A 51 -8.11 -4.33 -2.18
C TYR A 51 -8.43 -3.54 -0.91
N LYS A 52 -9.47 -2.70 -0.91
CA LYS A 52 -9.94 -1.99 0.29
C LYS A 52 -10.71 -2.90 1.25
N ASP A 53 -11.01 -4.13 0.86
CA ASP A 53 -11.84 -5.00 1.65
C ASP A 53 -11.11 -5.43 2.95
N PRO A 54 -11.66 -5.14 4.16
CA PRO A 54 -11.17 -5.68 5.42
C PRO A 54 -11.22 -7.21 5.50
N PHE A 55 -11.78 -7.91 4.50
CA PHE A 55 -11.68 -9.37 4.34
C PHE A 55 -10.30 -9.87 3.84
N ALA A 56 -9.29 -9.02 3.69
CA ALA A 56 -7.90 -9.44 3.89
C ALA A 56 -7.70 -9.81 5.38
N VAL A 57 -8.43 -10.84 5.83
CA VAL A 57 -8.32 -11.44 7.15
C VAL A 57 -6.90 -11.95 7.26
N SER A 58 -6.14 -11.19 8.04
CA SER A 58 -5.01 -11.61 8.84
C SER A 58 -4.71 -13.11 8.75
N GLU A 59 -3.58 -13.47 8.17
CA GLU A 59 -2.88 -14.71 8.57
C GLU A 59 -2.38 -14.53 10.02
N ASN A 60 -3.31 -14.46 10.96
CA ASN A 60 -3.08 -14.43 12.40
C ASN A 60 -2.83 -15.85 12.93
N ASP A 61 -1.90 -16.59 12.32
CA ASP A 61 -1.51 -17.92 12.78
C ASP A 61 0.01 -18.18 12.75
N PHE A 62 0.82 -17.13 12.70
CA PHE A 62 2.25 -17.24 12.99
C PHE A 62 2.61 -16.34 14.16
N TYR A 63 2.97 -16.98 15.29
CA TYR A 63 3.65 -16.41 16.46
C TYR A 63 4.21 -14.99 16.23
N SER A 64 3.43 -13.96 16.55
CA SER A 64 3.93 -12.58 16.59
C SER A 64 4.53 -12.33 17.96
N ASP A 65 5.79 -12.71 18.13
CA ASP A 65 6.65 -11.88 18.95
C ASP A 65 6.70 -10.52 18.24
N GLN A 66 6.06 -9.50 18.81
CA GLN A 66 6.08 -8.14 18.27
C GLN A 66 7.53 -7.66 18.17
N LYS A 67 8.16 -7.91 17.03
CA LYS A 67 9.51 -7.45 16.74
C LYS A 67 9.43 -6.01 16.27
N ASP A 68 10.21 -5.16 16.91
CA ASP A 68 10.50 -3.82 16.41
C ASP A 68 11.05 -3.92 14.98
N SER A 69 10.75 -2.91 14.16
CA SER A 69 11.40 -2.75 12.87
C SER A 69 12.92 -2.55 13.04
N GLY A 70 13.68 -2.70 11.96
CA GLY A 70 15.14 -2.58 11.99
C GLY A 70 15.88 -3.86 11.60
N TYR A 71 15.15 -4.85 11.10
CA TYR A 71 15.72 -6.03 10.45
C TYR A 71 16.25 -5.69 9.04
N ASN A 72 17.03 -6.60 8.44
CA ASN A 72 17.45 -6.45 7.04
C ASN A 72 16.27 -6.73 6.10
N ARG A 73 15.56 -5.68 5.65
CA ARG A 73 14.44 -5.81 4.71
C ARG A 73 14.92 -6.27 3.34
N VAL A 74 14.21 -7.25 2.77
CA VAL A 74 14.36 -7.69 1.39
C VAL A 74 13.05 -7.46 0.66
N PHE A 75 13.08 -6.65 -0.39
CA PHE A 75 11.88 -6.40 -1.19
C PHE A 75 11.50 -7.63 -2.02
N THR A 76 10.21 -7.94 -2.04
CA THR A 76 9.58 -8.96 -2.87
C THR A 76 9.67 -8.58 -4.36
N LYS A 77 9.33 -9.53 -5.24
CA LYS A 77 9.32 -9.26 -6.69
C LYS A 77 8.29 -8.18 -7.06
N ILE A 78 7.13 -8.21 -6.42
CA ILE A 78 6.02 -7.28 -6.68
C ILE A 78 6.40 -5.88 -6.21
N GLU A 79 6.93 -5.74 -4.99
CA GLU A 79 7.43 -4.46 -4.50
C GLU A 79 8.56 -3.90 -5.37
N LYS A 80 9.46 -4.75 -5.87
CA LYS A 80 10.52 -4.31 -6.79
C LYS A 80 9.99 -3.77 -8.11
N LEU A 81 8.86 -4.31 -8.57
CA LEU A 81 8.21 -3.91 -9.81
C LEU A 81 7.49 -2.55 -9.67
N TYR A 82 6.81 -2.34 -8.54
CA TYR A 82 5.96 -1.16 -8.34
C TYR A 82 6.65 0.01 -7.63
N PHE A 83 7.62 -0.25 -6.76
CA PHE A 83 8.36 0.81 -6.08
C PHE A 83 9.58 1.23 -6.87
N ASP A 84 9.73 2.54 -7.08
CA ASP A 84 10.98 3.11 -7.54
C ASP A 84 12.03 3.16 -6.40
N ASP A 85 13.22 3.67 -6.72
CA ASP A 85 14.31 3.75 -5.76
C ASP A 85 14.05 4.75 -4.62
N GLU A 86 13.25 5.79 -4.87
CA GLU A 86 12.93 6.80 -3.85
C GLU A 86 12.00 6.20 -2.78
N VAL A 87 10.92 5.54 -3.21
CA VAL A 87 9.99 4.83 -2.33
C VAL A 87 10.71 3.74 -1.54
N LYS A 88 11.54 2.93 -2.20
CA LYS A 88 12.34 1.89 -1.53
C LYS A 88 13.27 2.48 -0.46
N ASN A 89 13.92 3.61 -0.75
CA ASN A 89 14.80 4.27 0.20
C ASN A 89 14.05 4.78 1.44
N ILE A 90 12.86 5.34 1.26
CA ILE A 90 12.01 5.78 2.38
C ILE A 90 11.60 4.59 3.24
N ILE A 91 11.14 3.48 2.63
CA ILE A 91 10.78 2.26 3.36
C ILE A 91 11.98 1.71 4.15
N ILE A 92 13.19 1.72 3.56
CA ILE A 92 14.42 1.30 4.25
C ILE A 92 14.71 2.22 5.45
N LYS A 93 14.61 3.55 5.30
CA LYS A 93 14.82 4.51 6.38
C LYS A 93 13.81 4.30 7.50
N LEU A 94 12.53 4.14 7.15
CA LEU A 94 11.44 3.89 8.09
C LEU A 94 11.65 2.58 8.87
N ASN A 95 12.03 1.50 8.18
CA ASN A 95 12.39 0.24 8.82
C ASN A 95 13.59 0.39 9.76
N LYS A 96 14.68 1.04 9.31
CA LYS A 96 15.88 1.23 10.13
C LYS A 96 15.66 2.13 11.36
N SER A 97 14.62 2.95 11.36
CA SER A 97 14.31 3.83 12.49
C SER A 97 13.94 3.06 13.77
N GLY A 98 13.41 1.83 13.64
CA GLY A 98 12.92 1.06 14.79
C GLY A 98 11.70 1.68 15.49
N LEU A 99 11.10 2.74 14.92
CA LEU A 99 10.00 3.48 15.57
C LEU A 99 8.65 2.74 15.45
N LEU A 100 8.55 1.87 14.45
CA LEU A 100 7.36 1.08 14.14
C LEU A 100 7.61 -0.37 14.51
N ASN A 101 6.59 -1.08 14.97
CA ASN A 101 6.67 -2.54 14.98
C ASN A 101 6.57 -3.07 13.54
N THR A 102 6.95 -4.33 13.36
CA THR A 102 6.93 -4.97 12.04
C THR A 102 5.54 -4.93 11.40
N GLU A 103 4.48 -5.16 12.19
CA GLU A 103 3.09 -5.14 11.72
C GLU A 103 2.69 -3.79 11.11
N LYS A 104 2.90 -2.68 11.82
CA LYS A 104 2.59 -1.33 11.31
C LYS A 104 3.39 -1.01 10.04
N LEU A 105 4.65 -1.43 9.99
CA LEU A 105 5.49 -1.21 8.81
C LEU A 105 4.92 -1.96 7.60
N GLU A 106 4.56 -3.24 7.73
CA GLU A 106 3.97 -3.99 6.62
C GLU A 106 2.62 -3.41 6.19
N VAL A 107 1.76 -2.98 7.12
CA VAL A 107 0.49 -2.31 6.76
C VAL A 107 0.73 -1.04 5.93
N ILE A 108 1.72 -0.22 6.30
CA ILE A 108 2.12 0.94 5.49
C ILE A 108 2.49 0.47 4.08
N ILE A 109 3.37 -0.52 3.97
CA ILE A 109 3.88 -1.00 2.68
C ILE A 109 2.78 -1.58 1.79
N ASP A 110 1.83 -2.33 2.35
CA ASP A 110 0.68 -2.86 1.62
C ASP A 110 -0.19 -1.73 1.06
N GLN A 111 -0.43 -0.67 1.85
CA GLN A 111 -1.15 0.51 1.37
C GLN A 111 -0.36 1.25 0.28
N LEU A 112 0.96 1.42 0.45
CA LEU A 112 1.81 2.02 -0.58
C LEU A 112 1.82 1.20 -1.87
N LEU A 113 1.80 -0.13 -1.77
CA LEU A 113 1.78 -1.03 -2.92
C LEU A 113 0.45 -0.90 -3.68
N SER A 114 -0.67 -0.87 -2.95
CA SER A 114 -1.98 -0.57 -3.51
C SER A 114 -2.00 0.80 -4.20
N MET A 115 -1.37 1.81 -3.60
CA MET A 115 -1.26 3.13 -4.22
C MET A 115 -0.42 3.12 -5.51
N ALA A 116 0.75 2.48 -5.47
CA ALA A 116 1.63 2.34 -6.64
C ALA A 116 0.89 1.63 -7.77
N PHE A 117 0.12 0.62 -7.42
CA PHE A 117 -0.72 -0.11 -8.35
C PHE A 117 -1.72 0.81 -9.08
N PHE A 118 -2.39 1.72 -8.37
CA PHE A 118 -3.32 2.69 -8.96
C PHE A 118 -2.66 3.95 -9.55
N ASN A 119 -1.33 3.97 -9.68
CA ASN A 119 -0.57 5.13 -10.15
C ASN A 119 -0.86 6.42 -9.36
N ASN A 120 -1.20 6.30 -8.07
CA ASN A 120 -1.46 7.43 -7.19
C ASN A 120 -0.38 7.59 -6.09
N LEU A 121 0.65 6.76 -6.12
CA LEU A 121 1.77 6.83 -5.17
C LEU A 121 2.66 8.04 -5.46
N THR A 122 2.71 8.94 -4.49
CA THR A 122 3.56 10.13 -4.42
C THR A 122 4.13 10.27 -3.01
N ILE A 123 5.18 11.07 -2.82
CA ILE A 123 5.75 11.35 -1.49
C ILE A 123 4.70 11.94 -0.54
N GLU A 124 3.77 12.76 -1.05
CA GLU A 124 2.69 13.30 -0.22
C GLU A 124 1.73 12.21 0.24
N SER A 125 1.25 11.37 -0.68
CA SER A 125 0.38 10.24 -0.29
C SER A 125 1.08 9.23 0.63
N MET A 126 2.41 9.08 0.53
CA MET A 126 3.16 8.24 1.46
C MET A 126 3.12 8.81 2.88
N TRP A 127 3.27 10.14 3.01
CA TRP A 127 3.15 10.79 4.30
C TRP A 127 1.74 10.63 4.86
N ASP A 128 0.70 10.79 4.05
CA ASP A 128 -0.69 10.64 4.48
C ASP A 128 -0.96 9.24 5.05
N VAL A 129 -0.46 8.18 4.40
CA VAL A 129 -0.53 6.80 4.90
C VAL A 129 0.20 6.64 6.24
N ILE A 130 1.37 7.26 6.37
CA ILE A 130 2.17 7.20 7.61
C ILE A 130 1.47 7.97 8.74
N ASP A 131 0.94 9.18 8.50
CA ASP A 131 0.16 9.98 9.47
C ASP A 131 -1.06 9.21 9.97
N GLU A 132 -1.75 8.50 9.07
CA GLU A 132 -2.92 7.67 9.40
C GLU A 132 -2.57 6.46 10.28
N ILE A 133 -1.49 5.73 9.99
CA ILE A 133 -1.19 4.44 10.66
C ILE A 133 -0.40 4.61 11.96
N VAL A 134 0.50 5.61 12.03
CA VAL A 134 1.43 5.72 13.14
C VAL A 134 0.72 6.19 14.41
N GLU A 135 -0.31 7.06 14.30
CA GLU A 135 -1.16 7.62 15.38
C GLU A 135 -0.43 8.28 16.58
N ASP A 136 0.88 8.06 16.70
CA ASP A 136 1.78 8.61 17.71
C ASP A 136 2.52 9.80 17.14
N ASP A 137 2.06 10.95 17.57
CA ASP A 137 2.57 12.28 17.26
C ASP A 137 4.09 12.45 17.47
N TYR A 138 4.65 11.87 18.54
CA TYR A 138 6.08 11.95 18.82
C TYR A 138 6.88 11.12 17.82
N LYS A 139 6.38 9.93 17.45
CA LYS A 139 6.99 9.12 16.40
C LYS A 139 6.90 9.79 15.04
N LEU A 140 5.76 10.40 14.71
CA LEU A 140 5.58 11.17 13.47
C LEU A 140 6.59 12.32 13.37
N TYR A 141 6.82 13.05 14.45
CA TYR A 141 7.85 14.08 14.51
C TYR A 141 9.26 13.51 14.24
N ILE A 142 9.64 12.39 14.87
CA ILE A 142 10.96 11.79 14.62
C ILE A 142 11.08 11.32 13.16
N ILE A 143 10.02 10.74 12.60
CA ILE A 143 9.99 10.29 11.20
C ILE A 143 10.19 11.49 10.26
N SER A 144 9.48 12.61 10.47
CA SER A 144 9.61 13.80 9.61
C SER A 144 11.02 14.41 9.66
N GLU A 145 11.66 14.40 10.83
CA GLU A 145 13.01 14.96 10.98
C GLU A 145 14.12 14.03 10.47
N SER A 146 13.88 12.71 10.46
CA SER A 146 14.87 11.71 10.05
C SER A 146 14.83 11.34 8.57
N ILE A 147 13.72 11.63 7.89
CA ILE A 147 13.52 11.37 6.47
C ILE A 147 13.37 12.71 5.76
N ASN A 148 14.41 13.12 5.02
CA ASN A 148 14.49 14.42 4.34
C ASN A 148 13.24 14.73 3.49
N GLU A 149 12.67 13.71 2.87
CA GLU A 149 11.49 13.77 2.01
C GLU A 149 10.22 14.21 2.78
N PHE A 150 10.23 14.09 4.10
CA PHE A 150 9.13 14.43 5.01
C PHE A 150 9.41 15.63 5.93
N ASN A 151 10.54 16.31 5.73
CA ASN A 151 10.94 17.41 6.61
C ASN A 151 9.85 18.49 6.67
N GLY A 152 9.46 18.88 7.89
CA GLY A 152 8.40 19.85 8.12
C GLY A 152 6.98 19.35 7.79
N LYS A 153 6.74 18.06 7.59
CA LYS A 153 5.36 17.53 7.44
C LYS A 153 4.64 17.35 8.78
N ALA A 154 5.37 17.14 9.89
CA ALA A 154 4.80 17.00 11.24
C ALA A 154 4.49 18.34 11.96
N ILE A 155 4.22 19.44 11.23
CA ILE A 155 4.02 20.81 11.77
C ILE A 155 2.86 20.94 12.77
N LYS A 156 2.03 19.90 12.99
CA LYS A 156 1.02 19.86 14.06
C LYS A 156 1.58 20.16 15.47
N PHE A 157 2.91 20.17 15.66
CA PHE A 157 3.60 20.51 16.93
C PHE A 157 4.21 21.91 17.04
N GLN A 158 3.98 22.83 16.09
CA GLN A 158 4.50 24.21 16.17
C GLN A 158 3.53 25.24 16.81
N MET A 159 2.54 24.82 17.60
CA MET A 159 1.72 25.72 18.42
C MET A 159 1.63 25.28 19.88
#